data_AF-A0A7X5N3Y3-F1
#
_entry.id   AF-A0A7X5N3Y3-F1
#
_cell.length_a   1.000
_cell.length_b   1.000
_cell.length_c   1.000
_cell.angle_alpha   90.00
_cell.angle_beta   90.00
_cell.angle_gamma   90.00
#
_symmetry.space_group_name_H-M   'P 1'
#
loop_
_entity.id
_entity.type
_entity.pdbx_description
1 polymer ?
#
loop_
_entity_poly.entity_id
_entity_poly.type
_entity_poly.pdbx_seq_one_letter_code
_entity_poly.pdbx_strand_id
1 'polypeptide(L)'
;DYLDRDYYIGITGWLCDERRGLHLRELVRNIPANRLMIETDAPYLLPRTLKPMPKDRRNEPMFLSHIVDELARDRGEEVALTAANSTAAARA
;
A
#
# COMPACT_ATOMS: atom_id res chain seq x y z
N ASP A 1 -4.27 -17.57 -8.58
CA ASP A 1 -3.25 -17.77 -9.63
C ASP A 1 -1.90 -17.14 -9.28
N TYR A 2 -1.78 -15.82 -9.02
CA TYR A 2 -0.48 -15.22 -8.63
C TYR A 2 0.05 -15.68 -7.27
N LEU A 3 -0.83 -15.74 -6.26
CA LEU A 3 -0.47 -16.25 -4.93
C LEU A 3 -0.11 -17.74 -4.97
N ASP A 4 -0.79 -18.53 -5.81
CA ASP A 4 -0.49 -19.96 -6.00
C ASP A 4 0.87 -20.19 -6.66
N ARG A 5 1.38 -19.18 -7.38
CA ARG A 5 2.72 -19.15 -7.98
C ARG A 5 3.78 -18.50 -7.10
N ASP A 6 3.44 -18.23 -5.85
CA ASP A 6 4.34 -17.67 -4.85
C ASP A 6 4.88 -16.27 -5.18
N TYR A 7 4.15 -15.49 -5.99
CA TYR A 7 4.56 -14.13 -6.33
C TYR A 7 4.28 -13.14 -5.21
N TYR A 8 5.15 -12.13 -5.13
CA TYR A 8 4.95 -10.96 -4.27
C TYR A 8 3.98 -9.99 -4.94
N ILE A 9 3.17 -9.31 -4.13
CA ILE A 9 2.18 -8.34 -4.57
C ILE A 9 2.55 -6.96 -4.00
N GLY A 10 2.81 -6.02 -4.91
CA GLY A 10 3.04 -4.60 -4.57
C GLY A 10 1.73 -3.83 -4.47
N ILE A 11 1.58 -3.04 -3.40
CA ILE A 11 0.44 -2.14 -3.20
C ILE A 11 0.93 -0.69 -3.17
N THR A 12 0.29 0.15 -3.99
CA THR A 12 0.61 1.57 -4.16
C THR A 12 -0.44 2.48 -3.54
N GLY A 13 -0.25 3.79 -3.68
CA GLY A 13 -1.25 4.82 -3.35
C GLY A 13 -2.57 4.69 -4.15
N TRP A 14 -2.64 3.78 -5.13
CA TRP A 14 -3.90 3.39 -5.78
C TRP A 14 -4.94 2.88 -4.78
N LEU A 15 -4.51 2.26 -3.67
CA LEU A 15 -5.37 1.85 -2.55
C LEU A 15 -6.20 3.01 -1.99
N CYS A 16 -5.69 4.23 -2.11
CA CYS A 16 -6.29 5.44 -1.57
C CYS A 16 -7.17 6.18 -2.58
N ASP A 17 -7.37 5.64 -3.79
CA ASP A 17 -8.22 6.27 -4.81
C ASP A 17 -9.69 5.86 -4.63
N GLU A 18 -10.52 6.77 -4.12
CA GLU A 18 -11.94 6.53 -3.85
C GLU A 18 -12.78 6.26 -5.12
N ARG A 19 -12.23 6.55 -6.31
CA ARG A 19 -12.93 6.40 -7.60
C ARG A 19 -12.58 5.08 -8.29
N ARG A 20 -11.39 4.53 -8.02
CA ARG A 20 -10.84 3.38 -8.76
C ARG A 20 -10.28 2.27 -7.89
N GLY A 21 -9.83 2.58 -6.68
CA GLY A 21 -9.12 1.67 -5.78
C GLY A 21 -9.99 0.92 -4.78
N LEU A 22 -11.30 1.17 -4.73
CA LEU A 22 -12.18 0.59 -3.70
C LEU A 22 -12.16 -0.95 -3.67
N HIS A 23 -12.16 -1.59 -4.83
CA HIS A 23 -12.08 -3.06 -4.92
C HIS A 23 -10.78 -3.61 -4.32
N LEU A 24 -9.68 -2.84 -4.38
CA LEU A 24 -8.39 -3.25 -3.82
C LEU A 24 -8.43 -3.31 -2.30
N ARG A 25 -9.19 -2.42 -1.64
CA ARG A 25 -9.32 -2.37 -0.17
C ARG A 25 -9.88 -3.65 0.43
N GLU A 26 -10.71 -4.37 -0.31
CA GLU A 26 -11.22 -5.68 0.11
C GLU A 26 -10.18 -6.79 -0.18
N LEU A 27 -9.52 -6.73 -1.33
CA LEU A 27 -8.55 -7.75 -1.77
C LEU A 27 -7.28 -7.78 -0.94
N VAL A 28 -6.81 -6.64 -0.43
CA VAL A 28 -5.57 -6.58 0.35
C VAL A 28 -5.61 -7.43 1.61
N ARG A 29 -6.80 -7.77 2.12
CA ARG A 29 -6.98 -8.69 3.27
C ARG A 29 -6.60 -10.13 2.96
N ASN A 30 -6.67 -10.52 1.68
CA ASN A 30 -6.40 -11.88 1.22
C ASN A 30 -4.92 -12.10 0.87
N ILE A 31 -4.11 -11.04 0.82
CA ILE A 31 -2.68 -11.15 0.51
C ILE A 31 -1.93 -11.60 1.77
N PRO A 32 -1.19 -12.72 1.74
CA PRO A 32 -0.35 -13.13 2.86
C PRO A 32 0.68 -12.06 3.22
N ALA A 33 0.89 -11.80 4.51
CA ALA A 33 1.78 -10.73 4.97
C ALA A 33 3.22 -10.86 4.47
N ASN A 34 3.72 -12.10 4.32
CA ASN A 34 5.04 -12.43 3.77
C ASN A 34 5.14 -12.34 2.23
N ARG A 35 4.06 -11.94 1.56
CA ARG A 35 3.98 -11.72 0.10
C ARG A 35 3.53 -10.30 -0.25
N LEU A 36 3.37 -9.43 0.75
CA LEU A 36 2.86 -8.08 0.58
C LEU A 36 4.00 -7.06 0.67
N MET A 37 4.20 -6.30 -0.40
CA MET A 37 5.11 -5.15 -0.43
C MET A 37 4.32 -3.86 -0.61
N ILE A 38 4.92 -2.74 -0.18
CA ILE A 38 4.30 -1.41 -0.24
C ILE A 38 5.27 -0.49 -0.97
N GLU A 39 4.75 0.26 -1.93
CA GLU A 39 5.56 1.18 -2.73
C GLU A 39 4.76 2.46 -3.05
N THR A 40 5.45 3.54 -3.40
CA THR A 40 4.76 4.79 -3.77
C THR A 40 4.42 4.87 -5.25
N ASP A 41 5.25 4.26 -6.10
CA ASP A 41 5.29 4.52 -7.55
C ASP A 41 5.50 6.01 -7.90
N ALA A 42 6.20 6.74 -7.02
CA ALA A 42 6.51 8.14 -7.23
C ALA A 42 7.27 8.33 -8.57
N PRO A 43 6.89 9.32 -9.41
CA PRO A 43 6.04 10.48 -9.10
C PRO A 43 4.52 10.30 -9.27
N TYR A 44 4.07 9.09 -9.59
CA TYR A 44 2.68 8.77 -9.88
C TYR A 44 1.91 8.34 -8.62
N LEU A 45 0.61 8.13 -8.77
CA LEU A 45 -0.25 7.49 -7.76
C LEU A 45 -0.26 8.17 -6.37
N LEU A 46 -0.24 9.50 -6.36
CA LEU A 46 -0.40 10.29 -5.14
C LEU A 46 -1.67 9.85 -4.37
N PRO A 47 -1.55 9.41 -3.09
CA PRO A 47 -2.70 8.96 -2.31
C PRO A 47 -3.76 10.07 -2.20
N ARG A 48 -5.00 9.81 -2.66
CA ARG A 48 -6.06 10.83 -2.65
C ARG A 48 -6.58 11.15 -1.25
N THR A 49 -6.31 10.29 -0.27
CA THR A 49 -6.62 10.52 1.15
C THR A 49 -5.56 11.32 1.89
N LEU A 50 -4.42 11.64 1.26
CA LEU A 50 -3.34 12.42 1.87
C LEU A 50 -3.81 13.84 2.25
N LYS A 51 -3.48 14.28 3.47
CA LYS A 51 -3.78 15.62 3.97
C LYS A 51 -2.59 16.19 4.76
N PRO A 52 -2.11 17.41 4.44
CA PRO A 52 -2.49 18.25 3.30
C PRO A 52 -1.99 17.68 1.96
N MET A 53 -2.68 18.01 0.87
CA MET A 53 -2.29 17.62 -0.48
C MET A 53 -1.11 18.48 -0.98
N PRO A 54 -0.03 17.90 -1.55
CA PRO A 54 1.06 18.68 -2.13
C PRO A 54 0.56 19.52 -3.31
N LYS A 55 1.09 20.75 -3.43
CA LYS A 55 0.60 21.75 -4.41
C LYS A 55 0.80 21.34 -5.86
N ASP A 56 1.95 20.72 -6.16
CA ASP A 56 2.30 20.22 -7.49
C ASP A 56 1.66 18.86 -7.80
N ARG A 57 0.95 18.27 -6.82
CA ARG A 57 0.31 16.95 -6.90
C ARG A 57 1.28 15.84 -7.29
N ARG A 58 2.57 16.02 -7.02
CA ARG A 58 3.59 15.01 -7.25
C ARG A 58 3.61 14.05 -6.06
N ASN A 59 3.61 12.75 -6.35
CA ASN A 59 3.86 11.76 -5.30
C ASN A 59 5.35 11.68 -5.00
N GLU A 60 5.70 11.35 -3.76
CA GLU A 60 7.08 11.25 -3.30
C GLU A 60 7.25 10.06 -2.35
N PRO A 61 8.45 9.46 -2.25
CA PRO A 61 8.71 8.36 -1.32
C PRO A 61 8.32 8.65 0.14
N MET A 62 8.39 9.91 0.57
CA MET A 62 8.01 10.31 1.93
C MET A 62 6.52 10.06 2.26
N PHE A 63 5.66 9.90 1.26
CA PHE A 63 4.23 9.58 1.46
C PHE A 63 3.96 8.08 1.60
N LEU A 64 5.00 7.23 1.60
CA LEU A 64 4.85 5.79 1.79
C LEU A 64 4.17 5.45 3.13
N SER A 65 4.49 6.18 4.20
CA SER A 65 3.87 5.96 5.53
C SER A 65 2.34 6.08 5.50
N HIS A 66 1.82 7.03 4.73
CA HIS A 66 0.37 7.20 4.56
C HIS A 66 -0.28 6.00 3.86
N ILE A 67 0.42 5.36 2.92
CA ILE A 67 -0.04 4.14 2.26
C ILE A 67 -0.06 2.97 3.25
N VAL A 68 0.97 2.88 4.12
CA VAL A 68 1.03 1.87 5.19
C VAL A 68 -0.15 2.04 6.16
N ASP A 69 -0.45 3.27 6.57
CA ASP A 69 -1.56 3.56 7.50
C ASP A 69 -2.91 3.11 6.92
N GLU A 70 -3.17 3.41 5.65
CA GLU A 70 -4.40 3.02 4.96
C GLU A 70 -4.51 1.52 4.78
N LEU A 71 -3.41 0.85 4.42
CA LEU A 71 -3.34 -0.59 4.26
C LEU A 71 -3.56 -1.32 5.59
N ALA A 72 -2.90 -0.86 6.67
CA ALA A 72 -3.08 -1.41 8.01
C ALA A 72 -4.53 -1.27 8.47
N ARG A 73 -5.15 -0.10 8.25
CA ARG A 73 -6.57 0.15 8.54
C ARG A 73 -7.48 -0.82 7.78
N ASP A 74 -7.24 -1.03 6.48
CA ASP A 74 -8.06 -1.93 5.68
C ASP A 74 -7.86 -3.41 6.05
N ARG A 75 -6.67 -3.79 6.54
CA ARG A 75 -6.35 -5.14 7.02
C ARG A 75 -6.73 -5.41 8.49
N GLY A 76 -7.04 -4.37 9.26
CA GLY A 76 -7.30 -4.49 10.71
C GLY A 76 -6.04 -4.83 11.51
N GLU A 77 -4.87 -4.41 11.04
CA GLU A 77 -3.57 -4.70 11.62
C GLU A 77 -2.96 -3.45 12.28
N GLU A 78 -1.99 -3.63 13.16
CA GLU A 78 -1.18 -2.51 13.63
C GLU A 78 -0.28 -1.98 12.51
N VAL A 79 -0.12 -0.66 12.43
CA VAL A 79 0.75 0.02 11.46
C VAL A 79 2.18 -0.50 11.56
N ALA A 80 2.71 -0.62 12.78
CA ALA A 80 4.06 -1.11 13.02
C ALA A 80 4.26 -2.56 12.54
N LEU A 81 3.25 -3.42 12.74
CA LEU A 81 3.27 -4.80 12.25
C LEU A 81 3.23 -4.85 10.72
N THR A 82 2.35 -4.06 10.10
CA THR A 82 2.23 -3.96 8.64
C THR A 82 3.56 -3.52 8.01
N ALA A 83 4.17 -2.46 8.57
CA ALA A 83 5.47 -1.95 8.12
C ALA A 83 6.60 -2.97 8.29
N ALA A 84 6.64 -3.68 9.42
CA ALA A 84 7.65 -4.70 9.69
C ALA A 84 7.55 -5.87 8.71
N ASN A 85 6.33 -6.37 8.47
CA ASN A 85 6.08 -7.46 7.53
C ASN A 85 6.43 -7.06 6.10
N SER A 86 6.00 -5.88 5.65
CA SER A 86 6.33 -5.41 4.29
C SER A 86 7.83 -5.19 4.11
N THR A 87 8.52 -4.70 5.15
CA THR A 87 9.99 -4.54 5.15
C THR A 87 10.70 -5.88 5.08
N ALA A 88 10.22 -6.88 5.83
CA ALA A 88 10.77 -8.23 5.79
C ALA A 88 10.57 -8.86 4.40
N ALA A 89 9.38 -8.71 3.81
CA ALA A 89 9.07 -9.19 2.47
C ALA A 89 9.98 -8.56 1.40
N ALA A 90 10.26 -7.26 1.49
CA ALA A 90 11.13 -6.55 0.55
C ALA A 90 12.64 -6.85 0.70
N ARG A 91 13.05 -7.49 1.80
CA ARG A 91 14.45 -7.87 2.08
C ARG A 91 14.75 -9.35 1.79
N ALA A 92 13.72 -10.15 1.53
CA ALA A 92 13.84 -11.57 1.22
C ALA A 92 14.39 -11.78 -0.20
#